data_AF-A0A2I2MEK8-F1
#
_entry.id   AF-A0A2I2MEK8-F1
#
_cell.length_a   1.000
_cell.length_b   1.000
_cell.length_c   1.000
_cell.angle_alpha   90.00
_cell.angle_beta   90.00
_cell.angle_gamma   90.00
#
_symmetry.space_group_name_H-M   'P 1'
#
loop_
_entity.id
_entity.type
_entity.pdbx_description
1 polymer ?
#
loop_
_entity_poly.entity_id
_entity_poly.type
_entity_poly.pdbx_seq_one_letter_code
_entity_poly.pdbx_strand_id
1 'polypeptide(L)'
;MFANRFLRVFQIASRLKGKVRRFLLCLFFPSRVQESVRKREGECDQCGACCKIVLSCPFLVEYGSHTECRIYNTFRPMACRSFPLDQRDLDDVNRQCTYSFPNKNPAEGREQLIVPVWRTGKTEG
;
A
#
# COMPACT_ATOMS: atom_id res chain seq x y z
N MET A 1 -25.58 -16.74 -14.62
CA MET A 1 -24.65 -17.30 -13.59
C MET A 1 -23.17 -17.35 -14.03
N PHE A 2 -22.83 -17.51 -15.32
CA PHE A 2 -21.42 -17.65 -15.76
C PHE A 2 -20.58 -16.36 -15.72
N ALA A 3 -21.15 -15.18 -16.03
CA ALA A 3 -20.42 -13.90 -16.02
C ALA A 3 -19.82 -13.56 -14.63
N ASN A 4 -20.55 -13.87 -13.55
CA ASN A 4 -20.07 -13.67 -12.18
C ASN A 4 -18.90 -14.58 -11.80
N ARG A 5 -18.76 -15.75 -12.45
CA ARG A 5 -17.67 -16.68 -12.19
C ARG A 5 -16.38 -16.25 -12.89
N PHE A 6 -16.48 -15.75 -14.13
CA PHE A 6 -15.34 -15.17 -14.84
C PHE A 6 -14.81 -13.90 -14.16
N LEU A 7 -15.70 -13.00 -13.76
CA LEU A 7 -15.32 -11.78 -13.04
C LEU A 7 -14.62 -12.09 -11.70
N ARG A 8 -15.10 -13.09 -10.95
CA ARG A 8 -14.43 -13.54 -9.71
C ARG A 8 -13.05 -14.13 -9.96
N VAL A 9 -12.89 -14.99 -10.97
CA VAL A 9 -11.58 -15.57 -11.33
C VAL A 9 -10.60 -14.48 -11.74
N PHE A 10 -11.04 -13.52 -12.55
CA PHE A 10 -10.23 -12.38 -12.96
C PHE A 10 -9.81 -11.50 -11.77
N GLN A 11 -10.73 -11.22 -10.84
CA GLN A 11 -10.42 -10.48 -9.61
C GLN A 11 -9.41 -11.21 -8.72
N ILE A 12 -9.58 -12.52 -8.50
CA ILE A 12 -8.64 -13.34 -7.73
C ILE A 12 -7.25 -13.32 -8.38
N ALA A 13 -7.19 -13.47 -9.70
CA ALA A 13 -5.93 -13.41 -10.45
C ALA A 13 -5.24 -12.05 -10.32
N SER A 14 -5.99 -10.95 -10.39
CA SER A 14 -5.46 -9.58 -10.19
C SER A 14 -4.86 -9.41 -8.78
N ARG A 15 -5.59 -9.84 -7.75
CA ARG A 15 -5.15 -9.76 -6.35
C ARG A 15 -3.95 -10.65 -6.05
N LEU A 16 -3.88 -11.83 -6.66
CA LEU A 16 -2.72 -12.73 -6.57
C LEU A 16 -1.50 -12.12 -7.25
N LYS A 17 -1.68 -11.52 -8.43
CA LYS A 17 -0.64 -10.75 -9.13
C LYS A 17 -0.12 -9.61 -8.24
N GLY A 18 -0.98 -8.90 -7.51
CA GLY A 18 -0.57 -7.88 -6.54
C GLY A 18 0.29 -8.45 -5.40
N LYS A 19 -0.04 -9.63 -4.87
CA LYS A 19 0.76 -10.31 -3.83
C LYS A 19 2.13 -10.77 -4.35
N VAL A 20 2.17 -11.38 -5.52
CA VAL A 20 3.43 -11.82 -6.18
C VAL A 20 4.30 -10.62 -6.52
N ARG A 21 3.71 -9.55 -7.08
CA ARG A 21 4.40 -8.29 -7.38
C ARG A 21 5.09 -7.72 -6.15
N ARG A 22 4.37 -7.60 -5.02
CA ARG A 22 4.96 -7.12 -3.76
C ARG A 22 6.11 -8.00 -3.30
N PHE A 23 5.93 -9.32 -3.35
CA PHE A 23 6.97 -10.26 -2.96
C PHE A 23 8.24 -10.09 -3.81
N LEU A 24 8.10 -10.03 -5.13
CA LEU A 24 9.22 -9.80 -6.05
C LEU A 24 9.88 -8.44 -5.83
N LEU A 25 9.12 -7.37 -5.60
CA LEU A 25 9.68 -6.05 -5.30
C LEU A 25 10.46 -6.03 -3.99
N CYS A 26 9.98 -6.71 -2.95
CA CYS A 26 10.70 -6.85 -1.69
C CYS A 26 12.01 -7.64 -1.83
N LEU A 27 12.05 -8.64 -2.72
CA LEU A 27 13.26 -9.45 -2.95
C LEU A 27 14.28 -8.75 -3.86
N PHE A 28 13.85 -8.19 -4.98
CA PHE A 28 14.74 -7.68 -6.03
C PHE A 28 15.00 -6.17 -5.94
N PHE A 29 14.07 -5.39 -5.37
CA PHE A 29 14.15 -3.92 -5.37
C PHE A 29 13.91 -3.31 -3.98
N PRO A 30 14.72 -3.66 -2.97
CA PRO A 30 14.55 -3.19 -1.60
C PRO A 30 14.57 -1.66 -1.48
N SER A 31 15.42 -0.97 -2.25
CA SER A 31 15.50 0.50 -2.25
C SER A 31 14.20 1.16 -2.68
N ARG A 32 13.53 0.62 -3.71
CA ARG A 32 12.23 1.12 -4.18
C ARG A 32 11.12 0.87 -3.17
N VAL A 33 11.18 -0.28 -2.50
CA VAL A 33 10.25 -0.61 -1.41
C VAL A 33 10.42 0.34 -0.24
N GLN A 34 11.66 0.64 0.17
CA GLN A 34 11.93 1.61 1.23
C GLN A 34 11.42 3.01 0.85
N GLU A 35 11.65 3.46 -0.37
CA GLU A 35 11.13 4.75 -0.85
C GLU A 35 9.60 4.79 -0.81
N SER A 36 8.94 3.70 -1.20
CA SER A 36 7.48 3.58 -1.18
C SER A 36 6.94 3.59 0.25
N VAL A 37 7.59 2.86 1.16
CA VAL A 37 7.26 2.83 2.59
C VAL A 37 7.50 4.18 3.27
N ARG A 38 8.44 5.00 2.79
CA ARG A 38 8.64 6.38 3.29
C ARG A 38 7.56 7.35 2.80
N LYS A 39 6.94 7.08 1.66
CA LYS A 39 5.89 7.93 1.07
C LYS A 39 4.50 7.65 1.62
N ARG A 40 4.25 6.45 2.17
CA ARG A 40 2.94 6.13 2.74
C ARG A 40 2.75 6.85 4.06
N GLU A 41 1.52 7.25 4.32
CA GLU A 41 1.11 7.92 5.56
C GLU A 41 0.15 7.02 6.34
N GLY A 42 0.08 7.23 7.65
CA GLY A 42 -0.73 6.43 8.57
C GLY A 42 -0.02 5.21 9.16
N GLU A 43 -0.78 4.40 9.87
CA GLU A 43 -0.29 3.22 10.57
C GLU A 43 -1.21 2.00 10.39
N CYS A 44 -0.69 0.82 10.71
CA CYS A 44 -1.47 -0.41 10.61
C CYS A 44 -2.32 -0.58 11.87
N ASP A 45 -3.63 -0.44 11.68
CA ASP A 45 -4.69 -0.68 12.66
C ASP A 45 -5.10 -2.15 12.79
N GLN A 46 -4.36 -3.05 12.14
CA GLN A 46 -4.68 -4.48 12.04
C GLN A 46 -6.08 -4.80 11.49
N CYS A 47 -6.64 -3.96 10.60
CA CYS A 47 -7.93 -4.20 9.91
C CYS A 47 -8.07 -5.54 9.17
N GLY A 48 -6.98 -6.30 8.99
CA GLY A 48 -6.99 -7.62 8.36
C GLY A 48 -7.21 -7.61 6.84
N ALA A 49 -7.47 -6.46 6.21
CA ALA A 49 -7.76 -6.35 4.78
C ALA A 49 -6.63 -6.94 3.92
N CYS A 50 -5.37 -6.65 4.27
CA CYS A 50 -4.20 -7.18 3.56
C CYS A 50 -4.02 -8.70 3.71
N CYS A 51 -4.53 -9.27 4.81
CA CYS A 51 -4.49 -10.69 5.11
C CYS A 51 -5.59 -11.49 4.39
N LYS A 52 -6.65 -10.83 3.89
CA LYS A 52 -7.80 -11.44 3.22
C LYS A 52 -7.80 -11.27 1.68
N ILE A 53 -6.73 -10.69 1.10
CA ILE A 53 -6.68 -10.30 -0.33
C ILE A 53 -7.00 -11.46 -1.29
N VAL A 54 -6.32 -12.61 -1.15
CA VAL A 54 -6.53 -13.78 -2.05
C VAL A 54 -7.15 -14.94 -1.29
N LEU A 55 -6.58 -15.24 -0.14
CA LEU A 55 -6.91 -16.34 0.75
C LEU A 55 -6.62 -15.87 2.17
N SER A 56 -7.47 -16.25 3.12
CA SER A 56 -7.34 -15.83 4.51
C SER A 56 -6.01 -16.32 5.08
N CYS A 57 -5.18 -15.39 5.53
CA CYS A 57 -3.91 -15.69 6.19
C CYS A 57 -4.16 -16.55 7.44
N PRO A 58 -3.44 -17.67 7.63
CA PRO A 58 -3.64 -18.55 8.80
C PRO A 58 -3.27 -17.89 10.14
N PHE A 59 -2.53 -16.77 10.10
CA PHE A 59 -2.13 -16.02 11.28
C PHE A 59 -3.11 -14.88 11.63
N LEU A 60 -4.13 -14.66 10.81
CA LEU A 60 -5.19 -13.69 11.11
C LEU A 60 -6.22 -14.34 12.05
N VAL A 61 -6.53 -13.65 13.14
CA VAL A 61 -7.59 -14.03 14.08
C VAL A 61 -8.67 -12.96 14.05
N GLU A 62 -9.92 -13.38 14.12
CA GLU A 62 -11.07 -12.49 14.11
C GLU A 62 -11.84 -12.68 15.43
N TYR A 63 -11.94 -11.60 16.20
CA TYR A 63 -12.70 -11.52 17.45
C TYR A 63 -13.92 -10.62 17.21
N GLY A 64 -14.95 -11.17 16.54
CA GLY A 64 -16.16 -10.40 16.22
C GLY A 64 -15.86 -9.18 15.33
N SER A 65 -15.89 -7.99 15.92
CA SER A 65 -15.61 -6.71 15.25
C SER A 65 -14.13 -6.37 15.10
N HIS A 66 -13.24 -7.08 15.79
CA HIS A 66 -11.80 -6.81 15.79
C HIS A 66 -11.03 -7.93 15.10
N THR A 67 -9.93 -7.57 14.46
CA THR A 67 -9.01 -8.53 13.85
C THR A 67 -7.60 -8.31 14.36
N GLU A 68 -6.85 -9.40 14.51
CA GLU A 68 -5.49 -9.38 15.04
C GLU A 68 -4.58 -10.29 14.21
N CYS A 69 -3.36 -9.84 13.95
CA CYS A 69 -2.32 -10.67 13.34
C CYS A 69 -1.43 -11.26 14.45
N ARG A 70 -1.50 -12.58 14.67
CA ARG A 70 -0.73 -13.26 15.74
C ARG A 70 0.78 -13.07 15.66
N ILE A 71 1.30 -12.85 14.46
CA ILE A 71 2.73 -12.67 14.20
C ILE A 71 3.11 -11.20 13.99
N TYR A 72 2.23 -10.26 14.34
CA TYR A 72 2.43 -8.83 14.07
C TYR A 72 3.74 -8.30 14.68
N ASN A 73 3.99 -8.63 15.95
CA ASN A 73 5.21 -8.23 16.66
C ASN A 73 6.31 -9.29 16.62
N THR A 74 5.97 -10.56 16.33
CA THR A 74 6.92 -11.66 16.34
C THR A 74 7.68 -11.77 15.02
N PHE A 75 6.97 -11.99 13.92
CA PHE A 75 7.58 -12.28 12.63
C PHE A 75 6.65 -11.87 11.49
N ARG A 76 6.71 -10.60 11.09
CA ARG A 76 6.06 -10.14 9.86
C ARG A 76 7.03 -10.26 8.68
N PRO A 77 6.73 -11.06 7.64
CA PRO A 77 7.51 -11.07 6.41
C PRO A 77 7.61 -9.67 5.80
N MET A 78 8.70 -9.39 5.07
CA MET A 78 8.90 -8.09 4.43
C MET A 78 7.73 -7.67 3.54
N ALA A 79 7.18 -8.59 2.76
CA ALA A 79 6.00 -8.33 1.92
C ALA A 79 4.75 -7.89 2.73
N CYS A 80 4.61 -8.34 3.98
CA CYS A 80 3.54 -7.91 4.88
C CYS A 80 3.84 -6.54 5.52
N ARG A 81 5.08 -6.30 5.96
CA ARG A 81 5.49 -5.02 6.56
C ARG A 81 5.45 -3.85 5.58
N SER A 82 5.80 -4.14 4.33
CA SER A 82 5.87 -3.15 3.26
C SER A 82 4.51 -2.89 2.60
N PHE A 83 3.44 -3.60 2.98
CA PHE A 83 2.11 -3.29 2.46
C PHE A 83 1.52 -2.06 3.16
N PRO A 84 0.86 -1.16 2.40
CA PRO A 84 0.81 -1.07 0.94
C PRO A 84 2.10 -0.50 0.34
N LEU A 85 2.49 -0.93 -0.86
CA LEU A 85 3.61 -0.33 -1.62
C LEU A 85 3.15 0.86 -2.48
N ASP A 86 1.93 0.83 -3.01
CA ASP A 86 1.36 1.92 -3.80
C ASP A 86 -0.17 1.92 -3.77
N GLN A 87 -0.79 2.89 -4.45
CA GLN A 87 -2.25 3.02 -4.51
C GLN A 87 -2.96 1.76 -5.03
N ARG A 88 -2.33 0.98 -5.92
CA ARG A 88 -2.92 -0.24 -6.49
C ARG A 88 -3.12 -1.31 -5.42
N ASP A 89 -2.21 -1.38 -4.47
CA ASP A 89 -2.32 -2.29 -3.32
C ASP A 89 -3.50 -1.91 -2.40
N LEU A 90 -3.84 -0.62 -2.31
CA LEU A 90 -5.03 -0.14 -1.61
C LEU A 90 -6.31 -0.46 -2.39
N ASP A 91 -6.28 -0.35 -3.71
CA ASP A 91 -7.42 -0.70 -4.56
C ASP A 91 -7.71 -2.22 -4.51
N ASP A 92 -6.69 -3.07 -4.38
CA ASP A 92 -6.84 -4.52 -4.18
C ASP A 92 -7.65 -4.89 -2.90
N VAL A 93 -7.61 -4.02 -1.88
CA VAL A 93 -8.36 -4.15 -0.61
C VAL A 93 -9.58 -3.24 -0.54
N ASN A 94 -10.05 -2.71 -1.68
CA ASN A 94 -11.17 -1.77 -1.74
C ASN A 94 -11.01 -0.57 -0.79
N ARG A 95 -9.76 -0.15 -0.53
CA ARG A 95 -9.39 0.94 0.38
C ARG A 95 -9.88 0.75 1.83
N GLN A 96 -10.09 -0.49 2.25
CA GLN A 96 -10.43 -0.85 3.63
C GLN A 96 -9.19 -0.86 4.55
N CYS A 97 -8.24 0.04 4.30
CA CYS A 97 -6.98 0.12 5.04
C CYS A 97 -6.68 1.58 5.35
N THR A 98 -6.17 1.82 6.56
CA THR A 98 -5.92 3.17 7.10
C THR A 98 -4.70 3.87 6.45
N TYR A 99 -3.85 3.13 5.74
CA TYR A 99 -2.74 3.72 5.00
C TYR A 99 -3.22 4.56 3.80
N SER A 100 -2.54 5.67 3.54
CA SER A 100 -2.76 6.54 2.38
C SER A 100 -1.44 6.87 1.68
N PHE A 101 -1.54 7.41 0.46
CA PHE A 101 -0.40 8.00 -0.25
C PHE A 101 -0.72 9.45 -0.59
N PRO A 102 0.23 10.38 -0.44
CA PRO A 102 0.05 11.76 -0.83
C PRO A 102 -0.19 11.80 -2.35
N ASN A 103 -1.27 12.47 -2.74
CA ASN A 103 -1.60 12.67 -4.14
C ASN A 103 -0.55 13.62 -4.70
N LYS A 104 0.40 13.12 -5.49
CA LYS A 104 1.30 14.01 -6.23
C LYS A 104 0.45 14.77 -7.21
N ASN A 105 0.01 15.97 -6.83
CA ASN A 105 -0.49 16.93 -7.79
C ASN A 105 0.68 17.18 -8.77
N PRO A 106 0.51 16.95 -10.09
CA PRO A 106 1.58 17.19 -11.05
C PRO A 106 2.10 18.63 -11.05
N ALA A 107 1.36 19.56 -10.41
CA ALA A 107 1.72 20.96 -10.26
C ALA A 107 2.87 21.19 -9.26
N GLU A 108 3.01 20.37 -8.22
CA GLU A 108 3.92 20.67 -7.10
C GLU A 108 5.40 20.45 -7.45
N GLY A 109 5.67 19.55 -8.41
CA GLY A 109 7.02 19.34 -8.95
C GLY A 109 7.39 20.26 -10.11
N ARG A 110 6.44 21.04 -10.65
CA ARG A 110 6.68 21.94 -11.79
C ARG A 110 6.80 23.40 -11.36
N GLU A 111 6.14 23.81 -10.28
CA GLU A 111 6.25 25.16 -9.72
C GLU A 111 7.68 25.48 -9.25
N GLN A 112 8.38 24.51 -8.65
CA GLN A 112 9.78 24.67 -8.24
C GLN A 112 10.78 24.74 -9.41
N LEU A 113 10.39 24.33 -10.61
CA LEU A 113 11.22 24.38 -11.81
C LEU A 113 10.95 25.63 -12.69
N ILE A 114 9.85 26.36 -12.44
CA ILE A 114 9.47 27.54 -13.24
C ILE A 114 9.85 28.84 -12.52
N VAL A 115 10.02 28.82 -11.19
CA VAL A 115 10.50 30.02 -10.49
C VAL A 115 11.99 30.26 -10.80
N PRO A 116 12.35 31.42 -11.39
CA PRO A 116 13.75 31.77 -11.55
C PRO A 116 14.40 31.93 -10.16
N VAL A 117 15.59 31.35 -10.00
CA VAL A 117 16.41 31.31 -8.75
C VAL A 117 16.57 32.67 -8.06
N TRP A 118 16.42 33.78 -8.78
CA TRP A 118 16.59 35.14 -8.26
C TRP A 118 15.41 35.65 -7.38
N ARG A 119 14.32 34.90 -7.22
CA ARG A 119 13.13 35.34 -6.46
C ARG A 119 13.14 34.97 -4.97
N THR A 120 14.15 34.27 -4.46
CA THR A 120 14.31 34.11 -2.99
C THR A 120 15.09 35.29 -2.40
N GLY A 121 14.52 36.50 -2.55
CA GLY A 121 14.96 37.72 -1.92
C GLY A 121 14.15 37.98 -0.65
N LYS A 122 14.81 37.75 0.49
CA LYS A 122 14.40 37.98 1.87
C LYS A 122 13.96 39.44 2.13
N THR A 123 12.74 39.66 2.63
CA THR A 123 12.37 40.81 3.47
C THR A 123 11.23 40.40 4.40
N GLU A 124 11.56 39.83 5.56
CA GLU A 124 10.71 39.96 6.74
C GLU A 124 11.08 41.31 7.37
N GLY A 125 10.10 42.21 7.44
CA GLY A 125 10.19 43.48 8.16
C GLY A 125 9.85 43.31 9.62
#